data_AF-A0A955VAI4-F1
#
_entry.id   AF-A0A955VAI4-F1
#
_cell.length_a   1.000
_cell.length_b   1.000
_cell.length_c   1.000
_cell.angle_alpha   90.00
_cell.angle_beta   90.00
_cell.angle_gamma   90.00
#
_symmetry.space_group_name_H-M   'P 1'
#
loop_
_entity.id
_entity.type
_entity.pdbx_description
1 polymer ?
#
loop_
_entity_poly.entity_id
_entity_poly.type
_entity_poly.pdbx_seq_one_letter_code
_entity_poly.pdbx_strand_id
1 'polypeptide(L)'
;QRDRVGRLVAFVARLATDGGGGATPVGLGLDEETALVIGPDGAGRVMGEGAVRVVTAPAAPEVCAPGEALGWSAVAVVVYEDGDELMFPGAHGGGVASWFAAEGGALVAREAPPAD
;
A
#
# COMPACT_ATOMS: atom_id res chain seq x y z
N GLN A 1 4.81 -12.70 13.71
CA GLN A 1 4.18 -11.60 12.95
C GLN A 1 3.35 -12.20 11.81
N ARG A 2 2.13 -11.72 11.55
CA ARG A 2 1.28 -12.24 10.45
C ARG A 2 1.57 -11.42 9.20
N ASP A 3 1.80 -12.05 8.06
CA ASP A 3 1.80 -11.32 6.80
C ASP A 3 0.38 -10.80 6.52
N ARG A 4 0.20 -9.47 6.61
CA ARG A 4 -1.09 -8.80 6.44
C ARG A 4 -1.15 -7.97 5.16
N VAL A 5 -0.06 -7.90 4.39
CA VAL A 5 0.03 -7.05 3.19
C VAL A 5 -0.97 -7.51 2.13
N GLY A 6 -1.10 -8.81 1.88
CA GLY A 6 -2.08 -9.34 0.93
C GLY A 6 -3.52 -8.92 1.22
N ARG A 7 -3.92 -8.89 2.49
CA ARG A 7 -5.27 -8.41 2.87
C ARG A 7 -5.41 -6.91 2.68
N LEU A 8 -4.38 -6.13 3.01
CA LEU A 8 -4.39 -4.69 2.78
C LEU A 8 -4.53 -4.37 1.29
N VAL A 9 -3.75 -5.04 0.42
CA VAL A 9 -3.87 -4.89 -1.04
C VAL A 9 -5.28 -5.18 -1.53
N ALA A 10 -5.92 -6.25 -1.02
CA ALA A 10 -7.30 -6.56 -1.38
C ALA A 10 -8.30 -5.46 -0.97
N PHE A 11 -8.12 -4.83 0.21
CA PHE A 11 -8.97 -3.70 0.62
C PHE A 11 -8.74 -2.46 -0.24
N VAL A 12 -7.49 -2.14 -0.55
CA VAL A 12 -7.16 -1.02 -1.46
C VAL A 12 -7.77 -1.25 -2.83
N ALA A 13 -7.67 -2.47 -3.37
CA ALA A 13 -8.27 -2.86 -4.64
C ALA A 13 -9.80 -2.65 -4.65
N ARG A 14 -10.50 -3.09 -3.60
CA ARG A 14 -11.95 -2.86 -3.48
C ARG A 14 -12.31 -1.38 -3.41
N LEU A 15 -11.57 -0.60 -2.62
CA LEU A 15 -11.81 0.84 -2.53
C LEU A 15 -11.51 1.55 -3.86
N ALA A 16 -10.50 1.11 -4.61
CA ALA A 16 -10.22 1.64 -5.96
C ALA A 16 -11.35 1.31 -6.94
N THR A 17 -11.94 0.11 -6.87
CA THR A 17 -13.04 -0.33 -7.75
C THR A 17 -14.38 0.32 -7.37
N ASP A 18 -14.69 0.42 -6.08
CA ASP A 18 -16.03 0.79 -5.60
C ASP A 18 -16.13 2.25 -5.13
N GLY A 19 -15.01 2.88 -4.78
CA GLY A 19 -14.97 4.15 -4.02
C GLY A 19 -15.25 5.41 -4.84
N GLY A 20 -15.42 5.31 -6.16
CA GLY A 20 -15.89 6.42 -7.02
C GLY A 20 -14.98 7.65 -7.15
N GLY A 21 -13.78 7.63 -6.54
CA GLY A 21 -12.93 8.83 -6.37
C GLY A 21 -11.95 9.17 -7.49
N GLY A 22 -11.92 8.42 -8.59
CA GLY A 22 -11.04 8.66 -9.74
C GLY A 22 -9.54 8.37 -9.50
N ALA A 23 -9.08 8.36 -8.24
CA ALA A 23 -7.72 8.00 -7.84
C ALA A 23 -7.70 6.72 -7.00
N THR A 24 -6.60 5.97 -7.07
CA THR A 24 -6.36 4.82 -6.21
C THR A 24 -6.09 5.28 -4.77
N PRO A 25 -6.73 4.66 -3.75
CA PRO A 25 -6.47 5.02 -2.37
C PRO A 25 -5.09 4.56 -1.91
N VAL A 26 -4.54 5.23 -0.91
CA VAL A 26 -3.30 4.83 -0.25
C VAL A 26 -3.62 3.90 0.91
N GLY A 27 -3.06 2.69 0.90
CA GLY A 27 -3.20 1.73 1.99
C GLY A 27 -2.11 1.90 3.05
N LEU A 28 -2.48 1.91 4.33
CA LEU A 28 -1.54 1.96 5.44
C LEU A 28 -1.71 0.71 6.32
N GLY A 29 -0.66 -0.08 6.46
CA GLY A 29 -0.60 -1.24 7.34
C GLY A 29 0.42 -1.01 8.44
N LEU A 30 -0.03 -0.98 9.69
CA LEU A 30 0.83 -0.77 10.85
C LEU A 30 1.03 -2.09 11.60
N ASP A 31 2.27 -2.37 11.99
CA ASP A 31 2.56 -3.47 12.91
C ASP A 31 2.06 -3.18 14.33
N GLU A 32 2.07 -4.21 15.16
CA GLU A 32 1.82 -4.08 16.60
C GLU A 32 2.88 -3.16 17.21
N GLU A 33 2.52 -2.44 18.29
CA GLU A 33 3.42 -1.51 18.99
C GLU A 33 4.06 -0.44 18.07
N THR A 34 3.34 -0.06 17.01
CA THR A 34 3.78 0.93 16.00
C THR A 34 2.69 1.98 15.77
N ALA A 35 3.09 3.24 15.62
CA ALA A 35 2.22 4.37 15.33
C ALA A 35 2.78 5.21 14.17
N LEU A 36 1.87 5.82 13.40
CA LEU A 36 2.18 6.89 12.46
C LEU A 36 1.50 8.16 12.94
N VAL A 37 2.28 9.11 13.43
CA VAL A 37 1.78 10.38 13.98
C VAL A 37 1.84 11.44 12.90
N ILE A 38 0.72 12.06 12.56
CA ILE A 38 0.63 13.06 11.48
C ILE A 38 0.33 14.44 12.08
N GLY A 39 1.22 15.39 11.82
CA GLY A 39 1.08 16.79 12.22
C GLY A 39 0.12 17.59 11.34
N PRO A 40 -0.27 18.81 11.77
CA PRO A 40 -1.18 19.68 11.02
C PRO A 40 -0.58 20.20 9.70
N ASP A 41 0.74 20.12 9.53
CA ASP A 41 1.48 20.43 8.30
C ASP A 41 1.54 19.24 7.32
N GLY A 42 0.96 18.10 7.68
CA GLY A 42 1.01 16.87 6.89
C GLY A 42 2.29 16.07 7.06
N ALA A 43 3.22 16.49 7.93
CA ALA A 43 4.40 15.71 8.25
C ALA A 43 4.02 14.54 9.16
N GLY A 44 4.25 13.32 8.68
CA GLY A 44 4.07 12.07 9.37
C GLY A 44 5.39 11.53 9.89
N ARG A 45 5.41 11.00 11.11
CA ARG A 45 6.57 10.29 11.68
C ARG A 45 6.17 8.93 12.22
N VAL A 46 6.93 7.90 11.84
CA VAL A 46 6.78 6.55 12.39
C VAL A 46 7.40 6.50 13.78
N MET A 47 6.70 5.85 14.71
CA MET A 47 7.16 5.64 16.09
C MET A 47 6.86 4.21 16.53
N GLY A 48 7.82 3.51 17.15
CA GLY A 48 7.60 2.20 17.77
C GLY A 48 8.55 1.11 17.31
N GLU A 49 8.24 -0.15 17.60
CA GLU A 49 9.17 -1.27 17.37
C GLU A 49 8.97 -2.01 16.04
N GLY A 50 7.83 -1.77 15.37
CA GLY A 50 7.50 -2.39 14.08
C GLY A 50 7.56 -1.41 12.92
N ALA A 51 6.91 -1.78 11.81
CA ALA A 51 6.93 -1.00 10.58
C ALA A 51 5.55 -0.53 10.12
N VAL A 52 5.56 0.60 9.42
CA VAL A 52 4.45 1.10 8.59
C VAL A 52 4.68 0.65 7.16
N ARG A 53 3.71 -0.04 6.58
CA ARG A 53 3.71 -0.47 5.17
C ARG A 53 2.72 0.38 4.39
N VAL A 54 3.24 1.13 3.43
CA VAL A 54 2.46 1.96 2.51
C VAL A 54 2.23 1.18 1.23
N VAL A 55 0.97 0.99 0.86
CA VAL A 55 0.54 0.33 -0.37
C VAL A 55 -0.01 1.38 -1.33
N THR A 56 0.58 1.48 -2.51
CA THR A 56 0.12 2.34 -3.60
C THR A 56 0.05 1.56 -4.90
N ALA A 57 -0.70 2.09 -5.86
CA ALA A 57 -0.78 1.53 -7.20
C ALA A 57 -1.10 2.64 -8.21
N PRO A 58 -0.50 2.61 -9.41
CA PRO A 58 -0.67 3.66 -10.40
C PRO A 58 -2.06 3.64 -11.06
N ALA A 59 -2.73 2.49 -11.06
CA ALA A 59 -4.03 2.29 -11.68
C ALA A 59 -4.91 1.34 -10.86
N ALA A 60 -6.22 1.36 -11.10
CA ALA A 60 -7.17 0.41 -10.52
C ALA A 60 -6.85 -1.04 -10.96
N PRO A 61 -7.25 -2.06 -10.17
CA PRO A 61 -7.05 -3.47 -10.52
C PRO A 61 -7.76 -3.84 -11.83
N GLU A 62 -7.17 -4.73 -12.62
CA GLU A 62 -7.77 -5.23 -13.85
C GLU A 62 -8.94 -6.19 -13.59
N VAL A 63 -8.88 -6.94 -12.48
CA VAL A 63 -9.93 -7.89 -12.07
C VAL A 63 -10.22 -7.72 -10.60
N CYS A 64 -11.43 -7.29 -10.26
CA CYS A 64 -11.87 -7.10 -8.88
C CYS A 64 -13.38 -7.31 -8.77
N ALA A 65 -13.82 -8.58 -8.81
CA ALA A 65 -15.24 -8.95 -8.81
C ALA A 65 -15.55 -10.08 -7.82
N PRO A 66 -16.79 -10.20 -7.31
CA PRO A 66 -17.18 -11.29 -6.43
C PRO A 66 -16.96 -12.67 -7.08
N GLY A 67 -16.30 -13.58 -6.35
CA GLY A 67 -16.02 -14.94 -6.83
C GLY A 67 -14.83 -15.07 -7.78
N GLU A 68 -14.24 -13.95 -8.20
CA GLU A 68 -13.04 -13.93 -9.04
C GLU A 68 -11.80 -13.66 -8.19
N ALA A 69 -10.68 -14.27 -8.59
CA ALA A 69 -9.39 -13.96 -8.00
C ALA A 69 -8.97 -12.53 -8.37
N LEU A 70 -8.45 -11.77 -7.40
CA LEU A 70 -7.93 -10.42 -7.64
C LEU A 70 -6.80 -10.48 -8.68
N GLY A 71 -6.94 -9.66 -9.73
CA GLY A 71 -5.92 -9.39 -10.73
C GLY A 71 -5.49 -7.93 -10.60
N TRP A 72 -4.22 -7.72 -10.27
CA TRP A 72 -3.62 -6.38 -10.21
C TRP A 72 -2.15 -6.44 -10.62
N SER A 73 -1.81 -5.87 -11.77
CA SER A 73 -0.46 -6.02 -12.36
C SER A 73 0.65 -5.28 -11.61
N ALA A 74 0.34 -4.16 -10.95
CA ALA A 74 1.35 -3.28 -10.35
C ALA A 74 0.87 -2.71 -9.01
N VAL A 75 1.44 -3.25 -7.92
CA VAL A 75 1.24 -2.78 -6.55
C VAL A 75 2.60 -2.50 -5.94
N ALA A 76 2.82 -1.27 -5.48
CA ALA A 76 4.02 -0.87 -4.77
C ALA A 76 3.80 -0.96 -3.26
N VAL A 77 4.78 -1.51 -2.56
CA VAL A 77 4.86 -1.53 -1.11
C VAL A 77 6.14 -0.86 -0.69
N VAL A 78 6.03 0.22 0.10
CA VAL A 78 7.16 0.85 0.78
C VAL A 78 7.04 0.58 2.27
N VAL A 79 8.16 0.26 2.91
CA VAL A 79 8.22 -0.01 4.35
C VAL A 79 8.98 1.12 5.01
N TYR A 80 8.42 1.62 6.12
CA TYR A 80 8.98 2.68 6.94
C TYR A 80 9.08 2.18 8.38
N GLU A 81 10.19 2.48 9.05
CA GLU A 81 10.51 2.06 10.42
C GLU A 81 10.60 3.26 11.36
N ASP A 82 10.89 3.02 12.64
CA ASP A 82 10.98 4.09 13.64
C ASP A 82 11.85 5.26 13.19
N GLY A 83 11.31 6.47 13.32
CA GLY A 83 11.99 7.70 12.96
C GLY A 83 11.88 8.09 11.49
N ASP A 84 11.42 7.20 10.60
CA ASP A 84 11.15 7.57 9.21
C ASP A 84 10.01 8.59 9.11
N GLU A 85 10.11 9.44 8.08
CA GLU A 85 9.15 10.50 7.80
C GLU A 85 8.37 10.24 6.50
N LEU A 86 7.08 10.57 6.53
CA LEU A 86 6.17 10.51 5.39
C LEU A 86 5.39 11.82 5.25
N MET A 87 5.26 12.33 4.04
CA MET A 87 4.44 13.50 3.74
C MET A 87 3.03 13.11 3.29
N PHE A 88 2.06 13.86 3.80
CA PHE A 88 0.65 13.76 3.46
C PHE A 88 0.14 15.03 2.76
N PRO A 89 -0.84 14.93 1.83
CA PRO A 89 -1.52 13.71 1.41
C PRO A 89 -0.64 12.80 0.52
N GLY A 90 -0.92 11.49 0.54
CA GLY A 90 -0.25 10.51 -0.32
C GLY A 90 0.71 9.55 0.38
N ALA A 91 1.10 9.83 1.64
CA ALA A 91 2.01 9.00 2.44
C ALA A 91 3.31 8.64 1.70
N HIS A 92 4.00 9.65 1.16
CA HIS A 92 5.23 9.48 0.39
C HIS A 92 6.42 10.03 1.17
N GLY A 93 7.58 9.40 1.07
CA GLY A 93 8.79 9.81 1.77
C GLY A 93 10.01 9.12 1.19
N GLY A 94 11.04 8.93 2.02
CA GLY A 94 12.17 8.06 1.68
C GLY A 94 11.75 6.59 1.51
N GLY A 95 12.69 5.73 1.13
CA GLY A 95 12.46 4.28 1.02
C GLY A 95 12.41 3.77 -0.43
N VAL A 96 12.44 2.45 -0.56
CA VAL A 96 12.48 1.75 -1.85
C VAL A 96 11.20 0.92 -2.00
N ALA A 97 10.50 1.13 -3.12
CA ALA A 97 9.31 0.36 -3.44
C ALA A 97 9.69 -1.08 -3.81
N SER A 98 9.09 -2.03 -3.11
CA SER A 98 8.99 -3.42 -3.57
C SER A 98 7.72 -3.57 -4.40
N TRP A 99 7.84 -4.17 -5.58
CA TRP A 99 6.73 -4.31 -6.51
C TRP A 99 6.15 -5.71 -6.48
N PHE A 100 4.82 -5.77 -6.59
CA PHE A 100 4.05 -7.01 -6.56
C PHE A 100 2.94 -6.96 -7.62
N ALA A 101 2.53 -8.15 -8.05
CA ALA A 101 1.28 -8.39 -8.73
C ALA A 101 0.35 -9.23 -7.84
N ALA A 102 -0.94 -8.96 -7.90
CA ALA A 102 -1.95 -9.89 -7.40
C ALA A 102 -2.36 -10.82 -8.54
N GLU A 103 -2.07 -12.11 -8.41
CA GLU A 103 -2.34 -13.12 -9.42
C GLU A 103 -2.89 -14.40 -8.79
N GLY A 104 -4.00 -14.89 -9.32
CA GLY A 104 -4.63 -16.12 -8.80
C GLY A 104 -4.98 -16.04 -7.30
N GLY A 105 -5.18 -14.84 -6.76
CA GLY A 105 -5.48 -14.62 -5.35
C GLY A 105 -4.25 -14.57 -4.42
N ALA A 106 -3.03 -14.56 -4.98
CA ALA A 106 -1.78 -14.43 -4.23
C ALA A 106 -1.02 -13.16 -4.61
N LEU A 107 -0.21 -12.63 -3.69
CA LEU A 107 0.77 -11.60 -4.02
C LEU A 107 2.05 -12.26 -4.51
N VAL A 108 2.54 -11.83 -5.67
CA VAL A 108 3.74 -12.33 -6.33
C VAL A 108 4.69 -11.17 -6.52
N ALA A 109 5.94 -11.29 -6.05
CA ALA A 109 6.96 -10.27 -6.26
C ALA A 109 7.27 -10.08 -7.75
N ARG A 110 7.54 -8.83 -8.14
CA ARG A 110 7.75 -8.37 -9.52
C ARG A 110 8.90 -7.37 -9.56
N GLU A 111 9.51 -7.23 -10.73
CA GLU A 111 10.32 -6.04 -11.00
C GLU A 111 9.42 -4.81 -11.14
N ALA A 112 10.01 -3.62 -10.97
CA ALA A 112 9.27 -2.38 -11.15
C ALA A 112 8.66 -2.32 -12.56
N PRO A 113 7.39 -1.91 -12.71
CA PRO A 113 6.82 -1.68 -14.01
C PRO A 113 7.60 -0.57 -14.73
N PRO A 114 7.70 -0.61 -16.07
CA PRO A 114 8.29 0.48 -16.82
C PRO A 114 7.56 1.79 -16.52
N ALA A 115 8.31 2.88 -16.43
CA ALA A 115 7.73 4.20 -16.34
C ALA A 115 7.12 4.55 -17.70
N ASP A 116 5.79 4.75 -17.75
CA ASP A 116 5.08 5.27 -18.91
C ASP A 116 5.41 6.74 -19.20
#